data_AF-N6XRX5-F1
#
_entry.id   AF-N6XRX5-F1
#
_cell.length_a   1.000
_cell.length_b   1.000
_cell.length_c   1.000
_cell.angle_alpha   90.00
_cell.angle_beta   90.00
_cell.angle_gamma   90.00
#
_symmetry.space_group_name_H-M   'P 1'
#
loop_
_entity.id
_entity.type
_entity.pdbx_description
1 polymer ?
#
loop_
_entity_poly.entity_id
_entity_poly.type
_entity_poly.pdbx_seq_one_letter_code
_entity_poly.pdbx_strand_id
1 'polypeptide(L)'
;MPLLAGSGGELVGAVAPLTISLVLGAFLFGAAMQLADGCGSGTLYKAGGGSPLSLVVLPTFAFGSFLGASHQPAWIGLGGLPAVNLLAFGWPTALALTVAGCGLVAWLAGRAARRAGGDAPPSPQAIAERLVRTGTASFVAAAGPAQSRWATRWWLGALLLAVLYLAHLVVAGQPWGIVYGMGVWGAKAVSTLGWDLSGDAFWGVAPHAQRLVEPILADVTSVTNIGLIYGAIAASRWNGAPKFSAPSGRRLAAAAVAGLVMGYSARMAFGCNVGAYLGGIASASLHGWVWFALAFAGSILGVRIRRRVGA
;
A
#
# COMPACT_ATOMS: atom_id res chain seq x y z
N MET A 1 13.00 5.10 10.83
CA MET A 1 14.13 6.02 10.56
C MET A 1 15.30 5.88 11.52
N PRO A 2 15.18 6.13 12.85
CA PRO A 2 16.35 6.01 13.74
C PRO A 2 16.91 4.58 13.78
N LEU A 3 16.05 3.57 13.81
CA LEU A 3 16.48 2.16 13.71
C LEU A 3 17.20 1.85 12.39
N LEU A 4 16.71 2.37 11.26
CA LEU A 4 17.36 2.15 9.96
C LEU A 4 18.73 2.84 9.88
N ALA A 5 18.89 3.99 10.54
CA ALA A 5 20.16 4.70 10.59
C ALA A 5 21.17 4.05 11.56
N GLY A 6 20.67 3.41 12.63
CA GLY A 6 21.51 2.82 13.69
C GLY A 6 21.80 1.32 13.56
N SER A 7 21.18 0.61 12.61
CA SER A 7 21.29 -0.86 12.49
C SER A 7 22.53 -1.37 11.74
N GLY A 8 23.43 -0.48 11.30
CA GLY A 8 24.63 -0.88 10.56
C GLY A 8 24.36 -1.61 9.23
N GLY A 9 23.14 -1.50 8.69
CA GLY A 9 22.73 -2.18 7.45
C GLY A 9 21.99 -3.51 7.64
N GLU A 10 21.82 -4.00 8.87
CA GLU A 10 21.01 -5.21 9.15
C GLU A 10 19.52 -5.01 8.82
N LEU A 11 19.02 -3.78 8.98
CA LEU A 11 17.65 -3.41 8.60
C LEU A 11 17.67 -2.62 7.30
N VAL A 12 16.95 -3.13 6.30
CA VAL A 12 16.86 -2.49 4.98
C VAL A 12 15.62 -1.61 4.91
N GLY A 13 15.74 -0.43 4.30
CA GLY A 13 14.62 0.47 4.04
C GLY A 13 14.00 0.25 2.66
N ALA A 14 12.75 0.66 2.47
CA ALA A 14 12.06 0.63 1.18
C ALA A 14 12.52 1.84 0.37
N VAL A 15 13.68 1.70 -0.26
CA VAL A 15 14.30 2.75 -1.05
C VAL A 15 14.33 2.30 -2.50
N ALA A 16 13.63 3.04 -3.38
CA ALA A 16 13.53 2.71 -4.80
C ALA A 16 13.93 3.91 -5.68
N PRO A 17 14.37 3.68 -6.93
CA PRO A 17 14.74 4.73 -7.85
C PRO A 17 13.52 5.48 -8.39
N LEU A 18 13.74 6.71 -8.87
CA LEU A 18 12.70 7.55 -9.47
C LEU A 18 12.70 7.35 -10.98
N THR A 19 12.16 6.22 -11.42
CA THR A 19 12.16 5.81 -12.83
C THR A 19 10.87 6.16 -13.57
N ILE A 20 10.92 6.10 -14.90
CA ILE A 20 9.71 6.18 -15.74
C ILE A 20 8.73 5.05 -15.35
N SER A 21 9.26 3.87 -15.01
CA SER A 21 8.50 2.76 -14.44
C SER A 21 7.70 3.17 -13.20
N LEU A 22 8.33 3.84 -12.24
CA LEU A 22 7.65 4.34 -11.04
C LEU A 22 6.50 5.26 -11.42
N VAL A 23 6.74 6.19 -12.35
CA VAL A 23 5.76 7.22 -12.70
C VAL A 23 4.49 6.60 -13.30
N LEU A 24 4.68 5.78 -14.33
CA LEU A 24 3.58 5.10 -15.02
C LEU A 24 2.89 4.09 -14.10
N GLY A 25 3.69 3.30 -13.37
CA GLY A 25 3.20 2.27 -12.46
C GLY A 25 2.33 2.84 -11.35
N ALA A 26 2.79 3.89 -10.66
CA ALA A 26 2.04 4.49 -9.55
C ALA A 26 0.72 5.09 -10.03
N PHE A 27 0.72 5.79 -11.17
CA PHE A 27 -0.50 6.35 -11.76
C PHE A 27 -1.51 5.26 -12.15
N LEU A 28 -1.07 4.22 -12.87
CA LEU A 28 -1.94 3.10 -13.26
C LEU A 28 -2.46 2.33 -12.05
N PHE A 29 -1.61 2.12 -11.04
CA PHE A 29 -2.01 1.48 -9.79
C PHE A 29 -3.12 2.26 -9.10
N GLY A 30 -2.94 3.59 -8.99
CA GLY A 30 -3.93 4.50 -8.40
C GLY A 30 -5.27 4.47 -9.12
N ALA A 31 -5.27 4.39 -10.47
CA ALA A 31 -6.50 4.27 -11.24
C ALA A 31 -7.19 2.91 -11.03
N ALA A 32 -6.42 1.82 -11.07
CA ALA A 32 -6.93 0.46 -10.94
C ALA A 32 -7.50 0.16 -9.55
N MET A 33 -6.88 0.65 -8.47
CA MET A 33 -7.34 0.38 -7.10
C MET A 33 -8.77 0.88 -6.83
N GLN A 34 -9.22 1.91 -7.55
CA GLN A 34 -10.59 2.43 -7.42
C GLN A 34 -11.63 1.45 -7.99
N LEU A 35 -11.30 0.79 -9.11
CA LEU A 35 -12.13 -0.21 -9.78
C LEU A 35 -12.10 -1.56 -9.04
N ALA A 36 -10.96 -1.91 -8.45
CA ALA A 36 -10.80 -3.08 -7.58
C ALA A 36 -11.44 -2.89 -6.19
N ASP A 37 -11.97 -1.70 -5.89
CA ASP A 37 -12.50 -1.30 -4.59
C ASP A 37 -11.50 -1.51 -3.44
N GLY A 38 -10.22 -1.30 -3.68
CA GLY A 38 -9.18 -1.49 -2.66
C GLY A 38 -7.78 -1.50 -3.26
N CYS A 39 -6.80 -1.14 -2.44
CA CYS A 39 -5.39 -1.44 -2.73
C CYS A 39 -5.07 -2.89 -2.32
N GLY A 40 -3.82 -3.34 -2.49
CA GLY A 40 -3.48 -4.74 -2.24
C GLY A 40 -3.79 -5.26 -0.83
N SER A 41 -3.47 -4.52 0.24
CA SER A 41 -3.87 -4.89 1.60
C SER A 41 -5.39 -4.77 1.82
N GLY A 42 -6.01 -3.79 1.16
CA GLY A 42 -7.46 -3.63 1.04
C GLY A 42 -8.13 -4.90 0.53
N THR A 43 -7.63 -5.43 -0.58
CA THR A 43 -8.13 -6.65 -1.22
C THR A 43 -7.99 -7.86 -0.30
N LEU A 44 -6.84 -8.04 0.37
CA LEU A 44 -6.61 -9.16 1.29
C LEU A 44 -7.56 -9.13 2.49
N TYR A 45 -7.69 -7.99 3.18
CA TYR A 45 -8.57 -7.92 4.36
C TYR A 45 -10.05 -8.06 3.95
N LYS A 46 -10.48 -7.46 2.82
CA LYS A 46 -11.86 -7.59 2.33
C LYS A 46 -12.17 -9.01 1.88
N ALA A 47 -11.23 -9.70 1.25
CA ALA A 47 -11.37 -11.12 0.91
C ALA A 47 -11.49 -11.98 2.17
N GLY A 48 -10.66 -11.77 3.19
CA GLY A 48 -10.80 -12.42 4.50
C GLY A 48 -12.13 -12.10 5.20
N GLY A 49 -12.68 -10.90 4.96
CA GLY A 49 -14.02 -10.53 5.41
C GLY A 49 -15.15 -11.25 4.67
N GLY A 50 -14.90 -11.84 3.50
CA GLY A 50 -15.89 -12.53 2.66
C GLY A 50 -16.39 -11.73 1.46
N SER A 51 -15.69 -10.67 1.03
CA SER A 51 -16.11 -9.85 -0.12
C SER A 51 -16.02 -10.61 -1.44
N PRO A 52 -17.13 -10.82 -2.19
CA PRO A 52 -17.10 -11.51 -3.48
C PRO A 52 -16.22 -10.80 -4.51
N LEU A 53 -16.21 -9.46 -4.48
CA LEU A 53 -15.40 -8.65 -5.38
C LEU A 53 -13.91 -8.90 -5.13
N SER A 54 -13.47 -8.84 -3.88
CA SER A 54 -12.06 -9.03 -3.52
C SER A 54 -11.59 -10.46 -3.74
N LEU A 55 -12.47 -11.46 -3.60
CA LEU A 55 -12.16 -12.85 -3.94
C LEU A 55 -11.85 -13.04 -5.43
N VAL A 56 -12.44 -12.23 -6.32
CA VAL A 56 -12.12 -12.22 -7.77
C VAL A 56 -10.87 -11.40 -8.08
N VAL A 57 -10.65 -10.30 -7.35
CA VAL A 57 -9.46 -9.45 -7.52
C VAL A 57 -8.19 -10.19 -7.08
N LEU A 58 -8.22 -11.02 -6.02
CA LEU A 58 -7.01 -11.64 -5.48
C LEU A 58 -6.24 -12.51 -6.49
N PRO A 59 -6.85 -13.47 -7.22
CA PRO A 59 -6.13 -14.29 -8.19
C PRO A 59 -5.58 -13.47 -9.36
N THR A 60 -6.36 -12.51 -9.85
CA THR A 60 -5.94 -11.64 -10.97
C THR A 60 -4.82 -10.70 -10.54
N PHE A 61 -4.86 -10.21 -9.30
CA PHE A 61 -3.77 -9.45 -8.69
C PHE A 61 -2.50 -10.28 -8.51
N ALA A 62 -2.61 -11.53 -8.05
CA ALA A 62 -1.47 -12.45 -7.96
C ALA A 62 -0.81 -12.66 -9.33
N PHE A 63 -1.62 -12.99 -10.34
CA PHE A 63 -1.14 -13.20 -11.70
C PHE A 63 -0.57 -11.92 -12.34
N GLY A 64 -1.22 -10.79 -12.13
CA GLY A 64 -0.72 -9.49 -12.59
C GLY A 64 0.61 -9.13 -11.93
N SER A 65 0.77 -9.41 -10.62
CA SER A 65 2.04 -9.20 -9.92
C SER A 65 3.15 -10.11 -10.44
N PHE A 66 2.83 -11.37 -10.77
CA PHE A 66 3.76 -12.29 -11.44
C PHE A 66 4.25 -11.74 -12.79
N LEU A 67 3.32 -11.33 -13.68
CA LEU A 67 3.66 -10.77 -14.99
C LEU A 67 4.41 -9.44 -14.86
N GLY A 68 3.98 -8.59 -13.93
CA GLY A 68 4.63 -7.30 -13.66
C GLY A 68 6.06 -7.47 -13.20
N ALA A 69 6.34 -8.52 -12.41
CA ALA A 69 7.69 -8.85 -11.95
C ALA A 69 8.57 -9.32 -13.11
N SER A 70 8.07 -10.24 -13.94
CA SER A 70 8.77 -10.71 -15.15
C SER A 70 9.17 -9.55 -16.08
N HIS A 71 8.27 -8.59 -16.30
CA HIS A 71 8.54 -7.43 -17.16
C HIS A 71 9.26 -6.27 -16.45
N GLN A 72 9.47 -6.36 -15.13
CA GLN A 72 10.03 -5.26 -14.33
C GLN A 72 11.42 -4.82 -14.81
N PRO A 73 12.37 -5.71 -15.16
CA PRO A 73 13.68 -5.31 -15.65
C PRO A 73 13.59 -4.42 -16.91
N ALA A 74 12.68 -4.72 -17.84
CA ALA A 74 12.47 -3.92 -19.05
C ALA A 74 11.95 -2.51 -18.72
N TRP A 75 11.01 -2.41 -17.77
CA TRP A 75 10.50 -1.11 -17.32
C TRP A 75 11.56 -0.26 -16.62
N ILE A 76 12.41 -0.89 -15.81
CA ILE A 76 13.55 -0.22 -15.17
C ILE A 76 14.57 0.23 -16.24
N GLY A 77 14.77 -0.58 -17.29
CA GLY A 77 15.66 -0.30 -18.41
C GLY A 77 15.32 0.96 -19.22
N LEU A 78 14.09 1.48 -19.10
CA LEU A 78 13.71 2.78 -19.69
C LEU A 78 14.46 3.97 -19.05
N GLY A 79 15.10 3.77 -17.90
CA GLY A 79 15.89 4.78 -17.21
C GLY A 79 15.10 5.64 -16.23
N GLY A 80 15.81 6.60 -15.63
CA GLY A 80 15.31 7.42 -14.55
C GLY A 80 16.41 8.01 -13.70
N LEU A 81 16.02 8.54 -12.55
CA LEU A 81 16.94 9.05 -11.54
C LEU A 81 17.22 7.96 -10.49
N PRO A 82 18.43 7.99 -9.88
CA PRO A 82 18.76 7.07 -8.80
C PRO A 82 17.84 7.25 -7.59
N ALA A 83 17.88 6.28 -6.70
CA ALA A 83 17.19 6.37 -5.42
C ALA A 83 17.67 7.57 -4.60
N VAL A 84 16.73 8.36 -4.08
CA VAL A 84 17.01 9.45 -3.14
C VAL A 84 16.58 9.03 -1.74
N ASN A 85 17.57 8.82 -0.87
CA ASN A 85 17.36 8.47 0.54
C ASN A 85 17.66 9.69 1.43
N LEU A 86 16.63 10.23 2.07
CA LEU A 86 16.76 11.41 2.94
C LEU A 86 17.58 11.13 4.20
N LEU A 87 17.79 9.86 4.58
CA LEU A 87 18.68 9.50 5.68
C LEU A 87 20.13 9.92 5.43
N ALA A 88 20.52 10.19 4.17
CA ALA A 88 21.82 10.77 3.85
C ALA A 88 22.06 12.13 4.52
N PHE A 89 21.00 12.86 4.89
CA PHE A 89 21.07 14.14 5.62
C PHE A 89 20.93 13.97 7.14
N GLY A 90 20.99 12.74 7.64
CA GLY A 90 20.75 12.39 9.04
C GLY A 90 19.28 12.12 9.34
N TRP A 91 19.03 11.18 10.27
CA TRP A 91 17.68 10.78 10.65
C TRP A 91 16.81 11.93 11.23
N PRO A 92 17.34 12.93 11.97
CA PRO A 92 16.52 14.04 12.46
C PRO A 92 15.99 14.89 11.31
N THR A 93 16.83 15.20 10.33
CA THR A 93 16.46 15.96 9.12
C THR A 93 15.42 15.21 8.30
N ALA A 94 15.65 13.91 8.06
CA ALA A 94 14.72 13.07 7.32
C ALA A 94 13.34 12.98 8.00
N LEU A 95 13.32 12.87 9.33
CA LEU A 95 12.09 12.88 10.13
C LEU A 95 11.39 14.23 10.05
N ALA A 96 12.11 15.34 10.21
CA ALA A 96 11.55 16.69 10.12
C ALA A 96 10.93 16.95 8.75
N LEU A 97 11.62 16.58 7.66
CA LEU A 97 11.08 16.68 6.29
C LEU A 97 9.83 15.81 6.10
N THR A 98 9.81 14.61 6.68
CA THR A 98 8.66 13.71 6.62
C THR A 98 7.45 14.27 7.36
N VAL A 99 7.66 14.79 8.58
CA VAL A 99 6.62 15.43 9.38
C VAL A 99 6.09 16.69 8.67
N ALA A 100 6.98 17.50 8.10
CA ALA A 100 6.60 18.68 7.32
C ALA A 100 5.77 18.29 6.07
N GLY A 101 6.18 17.25 5.35
CA GLY A 101 5.44 16.70 4.21
C GLY A 101 4.04 16.20 4.59
N CYS A 102 3.93 15.44 5.69
CA CYS A 102 2.65 14.99 6.23
C CYS A 102 1.76 16.17 6.65
N GLY A 103 2.34 17.18 7.30
CA GLY A 103 1.66 18.41 7.69
C GLY A 103 1.14 19.19 6.47
N LEU A 104 1.94 19.29 5.41
CA LEU A 104 1.54 19.94 4.15
C LEU A 104 0.37 19.20 3.48
N VAL A 105 0.43 17.87 3.39
CA VAL A 105 -0.66 17.06 2.82
C VAL A 105 -1.94 17.21 3.64
N ALA A 106 -1.84 17.16 4.97
CA ALA A 106 -2.98 17.36 5.86
C ALA A 106 -3.61 18.76 5.69
N TRP A 107 -2.78 19.79 5.60
CA TRP A 107 -3.22 21.16 5.37
C TRP A 107 -3.89 21.35 4.00
N LEU A 108 -3.31 20.79 2.92
CA LEU A 108 -3.90 20.83 1.59
C LEU A 108 -5.26 20.11 1.55
N ALA A 109 -5.35 18.93 2.17
CA ALA A 109 -6.57 18.14 2.23
C ALA A 109 -7.69 18.88 2.96
N GLY A 110 -7.41 19.45 4.14
CA GLY A 110 -8.41 20.19 4.88
C GLY A 110 -8.77 21.54 4.24
N ARG A 111 -7.83 22.21 3.54
CA ARG A 111 -8.16 23.38 2.69
C ARG A 111 -9.09 23.01 1.54
N ALA A 112 -8.88 21.86 0.90
CA ALA A 112 -9.77 21.36 -0.15
C ALA A 112 -11.16 21.01 0.42
N ALA A 113 -11.23 20.35 1.58
CA ALA A 113 -12.48 20.02 2.25
C ALA A 113 -13.30 21.27 2.63
N ARG A 114 -12.63 22.31 3.13
CA ARG A 114 -13.28 23.60 3.45
C ARG A 114 -13.82 24.34 2.23
N ARG A 115 -13.12 24.26 1.10
CA ARG A 115 -13.56 24.86 -0.17
C ARG A 115 -14.72 24.11 -0.82
N ALA A 116 -14.84 22.81 -0.58
CA ALA A 116 -15.96 21.99 -1.03
C ALA A 116 -17.23 22.16 -0.17
N GLY A 117 -17.29 23.19 0.68
CA GLY A 117 -18.32 23.42 1.69
C GLY A 117 -19.75 23.56 1.14
N GLY A 118 -20.47 22.44 1.11
CA GLY A 118 -21.94 22.37 1.18
C GLY A 118 -22.34 21.19 2.07
N ASP A 119 -23.04 21.46 3.16
CA ASP A 119 -23.83 20.56 4.05
C ASP A 119 -23.28 19.17 4.45
N ALA A 120 -21.95 18.95 4.42
CA ALA A 120 -21.36 17.75 5.01
C ALA A 120 -21.12 17.94 6.52
N PRO A 121 -21.52 17.00 7.40
CA PRO A 121 -21.16 17.04 8.81
C PRO A 121 -19.63 17.14 8.96
N PRO A 122 -19.13 17.79 10.03
CA PRO A 122 -17.72 18.16 10.14
C PRO A 122 -16.82 16.94 9.89
N SER A 123 -16.07 17.00 8.79
CA SER A 123 -15.19 15.90 8.40
C SER A 123 -14.04 15.78 9.41
N PRO A 124 -13.46 14.58 9.60
CA PRO A 124 -12.33 14.34 10.50
C PRO A 124 -11.13 15.30 10.28
N GLN A 125 -10.99 15.84 9.07
CA GLN A 125 -9.97 16.82 8.70
C GLN A 125 -10.23 18.21 9.31
N ALA A 126 -11.49 18.64 9.41
CA ALA A 126 -11.84 19.90 10.07
C ALA A 126 -11.56 19.87 11.58
N ILE A 127 -11.63 18.68 12.20
CA ILE A 127 -11.29 18.45 13.62
C ILE A 127 -9.77 18.41 13.81
N ALA A 128 -9.04 17.70 12.92
CA ALA A 128 -7.57 17.68 12.93
C ALA A 128 -6.98 19.09 12.72
N GLU A 129 -7.55 19.89 11.83
CA GLU A 129 -7.13 21.28 11.62
C GLU A 129 -7.41 22.19 12.82
N ARG A 130 -8.44 21.88 13.62
CA ARG A 130 -8.73 22.61 14.86
C ARG A 130 -7.68 22.28 15.92
N LEU A 131 -7.31 21.01 16.05
CA LEU A 131 -6.24 20.52 16.94
C LEU A 131 -4.86 21.08 16.56
N VAL A 132 -4.54 21.14 15.26
CA VAL A 132 -3.27 21.71 14.76
C VAL A 132 -3.23 23.22 14.94
N ARG A 133 -4.35 23.96 14.75
CA ARG A 133 -4.39 25.42 15.02
C ARG A 133 -4.20 25.75 16.50
N THR A 134 -4.66 24.91 17.41
CA THR A 134 -4.38 25.04 18.85
C THR A 134 -3.01 24.46 19.25
N GLY A 135 -2.38 23.69 18.36
CA GLY A 135 -1.20 22.86 18.61
C GLY A 135 0.16 23.56 18.59
N THR A 136 0.22 24.89 18.67
CA THR A 136 1.46 25.56 19.15
C THR A 136 1.56 25.52 20.67
N ALA A 137 0.49 25.14 21.38
CA ALA A 137 0.52 24.88 22.81
C ALA A 137 -0.33 23.65 23.11
N SER A 138 0.34 22.54 23.43
CA SER A 138 -0.11 21.47 24.35
C SER A 138 0.15 20.07 23.79
N PHE A 139 1.30 19.54 24.20
CA PHE A 139 1.60 18.12 24.28
C PHE A 139 0.80 17.40 25.40
N VAL A 140 -0.24 18.00 25.95
CA VAL A 140 -1.05 17.41 27.04
C VAL A 140 -2.52 17.77 26.85
N ALA A 141 -3.33 16.71 26.67
CA ALA A 141 -4.77 16.61 26.88
C ALA A 141 -5.66 17.89 26.87
N ALA A 142 -6.63 17.92 25.95
CA ALA A 142 -7.93 18.55 26.22
C ALA A 142 -9.04 17.82 25.44
N ALA A 143 -9.72 16.90 26.13
CA ALA A 143 -10.86 16.14 25.61
C ALA A 143 -12.18 16.87 25.91
N GLY A 144 -13.01 17.08 24.89
CA GLY A 144 -14.43 17.44 25.03
C GLY A 144 -15.34 16.20 24.99
N PRO A 145 -16.53 16.20 25.64
CA PRO A 145 -17.17 14.98 26.14
C PRO A 145 -17.84 14.08 25.07
N ALA A 146 -18.18 14.61 23.89
CA ALA A 146 -18.86 13.84 22.84
C ALA A 146 -18.00 13.60 21.57
N GLN A 147 -16.85 14.27 21.44
CA GLN A 147 -15.94 14.18 20.28
C GLN A 147 -14.80 13.15 20.49
N SER A 148 -14.71 12.57 21.69
CA SER A 148 -13.53 11.84 22.18
C SER A 148 -13.39 10.41 21.65
N ARG A 149 -14.46 9.62 21.50
CA ARG A 149 -14.31 8.16 21.31
C ARG A 149 -13.85 7.75 19.90
N TRP A 150 -14.29 8.45 18.86
CA TRP A 150 -13.93 8.09 17.47
C TRP A 150 -12.52 8.54 17.09
N ALA A 151 -12.13 9.77 17.43
CA ALA A 151 -10.76 10.25 17.24
C ALA A 151 -9.75 9.39 18.02
N THR A 152 -10.11 8.98 19.25
CA THR A 152 -9.28 8.06 20.07
C THR A 152 -9.07 6.71 19.38
N ARG A 153 -10.10 6.15 18.74
CA ARG A 153 -9.97 4.87 18.00
C ARG A 153 -9.05 4.97 16.79
N TRP A 154 -9.02 6.11 16.10
CA TRP A 154 -8.11 6.34 14.97
C TRP A 154 -6.67 6.48 15.43
N TRP A 155 -6.43 7.22 16.51
CA TRP A 155 -5.10 7.32 17.13
C TRP A 155 -4.63 5.98 17.66
N LEU A 156 -5.50 5.21 18.30
CA LEU A 156 -5.19 3.85 18.73
C LEU A 156 -4.84 2.97 17.53
N GLY A 157 -5.61 3.02 16.44
CA GLY A 157 -5.32 2.29 15.21
C GLY A 157 -3.98 2.69 14.58
N ALA A 158 -3.68 3.98 14.51
CA ALA A 158 -2.42 4.51 14.00
C ALA A 158 -1.22 4.08 14.87
N LEU A 159 -1.37 4.17 16.20
CA LEU A 159 -0.33 3.75 17.14
C LEU A 159 -0.09 2.24 17.08
N LEU A 160 -1.16 1.43 17.09
CA LEU A 160 -1.07 -0.02 16.96
C LEU A 160 -0.41 -0.41 15.62
N LEU A 161 -0.82 0.22 14.52
CA LEU A 161 -0.20 -0.02 13.23
C LEU A 161 1.30 0.36 13.25
N ALA A 162 1.67 1.49 13.85
CA ALA A 162 3.06 1.90 13.97
C ALA A 162 3.89 0.90 14.79
N VAL A 163 3.37 0.42 15.92
CA VAL A 163 4.03 -0.59 16.77
C VAL A 163 4.16 -1.91 16.04
N LEU A 164 3.10 -2.40 15.39
CA LEU A 164 3.13 -3.66 14.63
C LEU A 164 4.05 -3.56 13.42
N TYR A 165 4.07 -2.42 12.74
CA TYR A 165 4.99 -2.15 11.64
C TYR A 165 6.45 -2.14 12.12
N LEU A 166 6.72 -1.54 13.29
CA LEU A 166 8.04 -1.54 13.90
C LEU A 166 8.48 -2.96 14.26
N ALA A 167 7.62 -3.73 14.91
CA ALA A 167 7.88 -5.13 15.25
C ALA A 167 8.13 -5.95 13.99
N HIS A 168 7.34 -5.75 12.93
CA HIS A 168 7.56 -6.37 11.63
C HIS A 168 8.94 -6.03 11.08
N LEU A 169 9.33 -4.75 11.04
CA LEU A 169 10.64 -4.33 10.54
C LEU A 169 11.78 -5.01 11.29
N VAL A 170 11.69 -5.10 12.61
CA VAL A 170 12.72 -5.74 13.46
C VAL A 170 12.80 -7.25 13.20
N VAL A 171 11.66 -7.93 13.06
CA VAL A 171 11.62 -9.39 12.85
C VAL A 171 11.96 -9.77 11.40
N ALA A 172 11.48 -8.99 10.44
CA ALA A 172 11.61 -9.28 9.01
C ALA A 172 12.92 -8.77 8.39
N GLY A 173 13.59 -7.82 9.05
CA GLY A 173 14.75 -7.11 8.49
C GLY A 173 14.40 -6.14 7.36
N GLN A 174 13.13 -6.03 6.98
CA GLN A 174 12.67 -5.24 5.85
C GLN A 174 11.27 -4.64 6.09
N PRO A 175 10.88 -3.61 5.33
CA PRO A 175 9.59 -2.95 5.44
C PRO A 175 8.44 -3.87 5.06
N TRP A 176 7.26 -3.64 5.65
CA TRP A 176 6.08 -4.42 5.33
C TRP A 176 5.70 -4.26 3.86
N GLY A 177 5.53 -5.39 3.16
CA GLY A 177 5.11 -5.46 1.77
C GLY A 177 3.93 -6.40 1.58
N ILE A 178 3.27 -6.30 0.42
CA ILE A 178 2.15 -7.18 0.00
C ILE A 178 2.45 -7.83 -1.36
N VAL A 179 2.91 -7.00 -2.30
CA VAL A 179 2.94 -7.30 -3.74
C VAL A 179 3.88 -8.44 -4.09
N TYR A 180 5.04 -8.53 -3.43
CA TYR A 180 6.03 -9.58 -3.72
C TYR A 180 5.47 -10.97 -3.41
N GLY A 181 4.88 -11.18 -2.22
CA GLY A 181 4.23 -12.45 -1.88
C GLY A 181 3.11 -12.83 -2.84
N MET A 182 2.29 -11.86 -3.27
CA MET A 182 1.27 -12.10 -4.31
C MET A 182 1.91 -12.55 -5.65
N GLY A 183 3.06 -11.97 -6.00
CA GLY A 183 3.83 -12.38 -7.18
C GLY A 183 4.38 -13.79 -7.05
N VAL A 184 4.90 -14.17 -5.87
CA VAL A 184 5.38 -15.54 -5.58
C VAL A 184 4.23 -16.54 -5.71
N TRP A 185 3.03 -16.21 -5.24
CA TRP A 185 1.85 -17.09 -5.40
C TRP A 185 1.49 -17.26 -6.87
N GLY A 186 1.51 -16.18 -7.65
CA GLY A 186 1.30 -16.23 -9.09
C GLY A 186 2.36 -17.05 -9.83
N ALA A 187 3.64 -16.84 -9.51
CA ALA A 187 4.77 -17.54 -10.11
C ALA A 187 4.74 -19.05 -9.81
N LYS A 188 4.43 -19.42 -8.55
CA LYS A 188 4.23 -20.83 -8.18
C LYS A 188 3.03 -21.45 -8.89
N ALA A 189 1.92 -20.74 -8.98
CA ALA A 189 0.74 -21.23 -9.69
C ALA A 189 1.05 -21.56 -11.16
N VAL A 190 1.69 -20.66 -11.89
CA VAL A 190 2.06 -20.94 -13.30
C VAL A 190 3.13 -22.03 -13.42
N SER A 191 4.07 -22.09 -12.47
CA SER A 191 5.06 -23.17 -12.41
C SER A 191 4.41 -24.54 -12.18
N THR A 192 3.40 -24.64 -11.32
CA THR A 192 2.61 -25.88 -11.14
C THR A 192 1.79 -26.27 -12.37
N LEU A 193 1.50 -25.31 -13.26
CA LEU A 193 0.85 -25.55 -14.56
C LEU A 193 1.85 -25.93 -15.65
N GLY A 194 3.14 -26.10 -15.31
CA GLY A 194 4.19 -26.56 -16.22
C GLY A 194 5.00 -25.46 -16.90
N TRP A 195 4.86 -24.18 -16.49
CA TRP A 195 5.67 -23.09 -17.05
C TRP A 195 7.08 -23.11 -16.46
N ASP A 196 8.10 -23.17 -17.31
CA ASP A 196 9.50 -23.03 -16.89
C ASP A 196 9.86 -21.54 -16.76
N LEU A 197 10.24 -21.13 -15.56
CA LEU A 197 10.64 -19.76 -15.23
C LEU A 197 12.16 -19.59 -15.12
N SER A 198 12.95 -20.63 -15.40
CA SER A 198 14.42 -20.59 -15.29
C SER A 198 15.07 -19.53 -16.18
N GLY A 199 14.49 -19.29 -17.37
CA GLY A 199 14.93 -18.25 -18.30
C GLY A 199 14.31 -16.87 -18.08
N ASP A 200 13.44 -16.70 -17.08
CA ASP A 200 12.78 -15.41 -16.83
C ASP A 200 13.76 -14.40 -16.20
N ALA A 201 13.75 -13.17 -16.70
CA ALA A 201 14.68 -12.11 -16.27
C ALA A 201 14.53 -11.69 -14.80
N PHE A 202 13.40 -12.00 -14.16
CA PHE A 202 13.16 -11.71 -12.75
C PHE A 202 13.02 -12.99 -11.92
N TRP A 203 12.19 -13.93 -12.35
CA TRP A 203 11.87 -15.16 -11.62
C TRP A 203 12.95 -16.24 -11.76
N GLY A 204 13.74 -16.22 -12.83
CA GLY A 204 14.85 -17.15 -13.08
C GLY A 204 16.15 -16.79 -12.36
N VAL A 205 16.22 -15.60 -11.74
CA VAL A 205 17.44 -15.10 -11.08
C VAL A 205 17.34 -15.15 -9.55
N ALA A 206 18.48 -15.33 -8.87
CA ALA A 206 18.54 -15.25 -7.42
C ALA A 206 18.27 -13.80 -6.92
N PRO A 207 17.59 -13.61 -5.77
CA PRO A 207 17.06 -14.64 -4.87
C PRO A 207 15.65 -15.16 -5.25
N HIS A 208 15.03 -14.64 -6.31
CA HIS A 208 13.64 -14.95 -6.67
C HIS A 208 13.45 -16.41 -7.09
N ALA A 209 14.39 -16.98 -7.84
CA ALA A 209 14.39 -18.38 -8.24
C ALA A 209 14.34 -19.34 -7.03
N GLN A 210 15.06 -19.03 -5.95
CA GLN A 210 15.04 -19.82 -4.71
C GLN A 210 13.65 -19.82 -4.06
N ARG A 211 12.94 -18.68 -4.12
CA ARG A 211 11.58 -18.56 -3.57
C ARG A 211 10.55 -19.41 -4.32
N LEU A 212 10.82 -19.79 -5.56
CA LEU A 212 9.95 -20.67 -6.33
C LEU A 212 9.99 -22.12 -5.84
N VAL A 213 11.11 -22.57 -5.25
CA VAL A 213 11.25 -23.93 -4.72
C VAL A 213 10.95 -24.02 -3.21
N GLU A 214 11.08 -22.92 -2.47
CA GLU A 214 10.75 -22.87 -1.04
C GLU A 214 9.22 -22.92 -0.77
N PRO A 215 8.75 -23.39 0.40
CA PRO A 215 7.35 -23.27 0.77
C PRO A 215 6.88 -21.80 0.79
N ILE A 216 5.60 -21.54 0.51
CA ILE A 216 5.02 -20.19 0.56
C ILE A 216 5.23 -19.51 1.92
N LEU A 217 5.29 -20.30 3.00
CA LEU A 217 5.51 -19.80 4.36
C LEU A 217 6.97 -19.37 4.64
N ALA A 218 7.92 -19.68 3.75
CA ALA A 218 9.30 -19.19 3.86
C ALA A 218 9.44 -17.72 3.42
N ASP A 219 8.47 -17.21 2.65
CA ASP A 219 8.42 -15.81 2.25
C ASP A 219 7.69 -14.96 3.29
N VAL A 220 8.41 -13.99 3.87
CA VAL A 220 7.90 -13.08 4.91
C VAL A 220 6.65 -12.32 4.43
N THR A 221 6.66 -11.90 3.17
CA THR A 221 5.54 -11.19 2.53
C THR A 221 4.29 -12.06 2.46
N SER A 222 4.46 -13.34 2.12
CA SER A 222 3.39 -14.33 2.07
C SER A 222 2.82 -14.61 3.47
N VAL A 223 3.68 -14.78 4.47
CA VAL A 223 3.26 -14.97 5.87
C VAL A 223 2.43 -13.79 6.36
N THR A 224 2.86 -12.56 6.08
CA THR A 224 2.09 -11.37 6.48
C THR A 224 0.79 -11.20 5.69
N ASN A 225 0.75 -11.54 4.40
CA ASN A 225 -0.48 -11.57 3.60
C ASN A 225 -1.50 -12.59 4.16
N ILE A 226 -1.02 -13.79 4.48
CA ILE A 226 -1.83 -14.85 5.10
C ILE A 226 -2.33 -14.38 6.47
N GLY A 227 -1.47 -13.81 7.30
CA GLY A 227 -1.82 -13.24 8.59
C GLY A 227 -2.89 -12.14 8.48
N LEU A 228 -2.82 -11.30 7.44
CA LEU A 228 -3.82 -10.26 7.18
C LEU A 228 -5.19 -10.86 6.81
N ILE A 229 -5.22 -11.92 5.99
CA ILE A 229 -6.46 -12.63 5.64
C ILE A 229 -7.07 -13.28 6.90
N TYR A 230 -6.28 -14.07 7.65
CA TYR A 230 -6.77 -14.75 8.84
C TYR A 230 -7.18 -13.77 9.96
N GLY A 231 -6.41 -12.70 10.15
CA GLY A 231 -6.76 -11.62 11.08
C GLY A 231 -8.09 -10.97 10.70
N ALA A 232 -8.34 -10.75 9.40
CA ALA A 232 -9.61 -10.22 8.92
C ALA A 232 -10.77 -11.21 9.11
N ILE A 233 -10.55 -12.52 8.89
CA ILE A 233 -11.54 -13.57 9.18
C ILE A 233 -11.92 -13.56 10.67
N ALA A 234 -10.91 -13.55 11.56
CA ALA A 234 -11.13 -13.53 13.00
C ALA A 234 -11.88 -12.28 13.45
N ALA A 235 -11.46 -11.10 12.97
CA ALA A 235 -12.11 -9.83 13.28
C ALA A 235 -13.55 -9.75 12.74
N SER A 236 -13.81 -10.30 11.55
CA SER A 236 -15.14 -10.40 10.94
C SER A 236 -16.07 -11.28 11.77
N ARG A 237 -15.60 -12.43 12.25
CA ARG A 237 -16.38 -13.33 13.12
C ARG A 237 -16.70 -12.70 14.47
N TRP A 238 -15.75 -11.97 15.06
CA TRP A 238 -15.94 -11.28 16.34
C TRP A 238 -16.96 -10.15 16.25
N ASN A 239 -16.88 -9.33 15.20
CA ASN A 239 -17.70 -8.12 15.06
C ASN A 239 -19.03 -8.33 14.30
N GLY A 240 -19.30 -9.57 13.87
CA GLY A 240 -20.39 -9.92 12.96
C GLY A 240 -19.97 -9.83 11.49
N ALA A 241 -20.35 -10.84 10.71
CA ALA A 241 -19.94 -10.94 9.32
C ALA A 241 -20.42 -9.72 8.50
N PRO A 242 -19.54 -9.07 7.72
CA PRO A 242 -19.95 -7.99 6.86
C PRO A 242 -20.96 -8.50 5.84
N LYS A 243 -22.07 -7.77 5.71
CA LYS A 243 -23.09 -8.07 4.69
C LYS A 243 -22.60 -7.52 3.35
N PHE A 244 -22.16 -8.40 2.46
CA PHE A 244 -21.85 -8.03 1.08
C PHE A 244 -23.05 -8.31 0.18
N SER A 245 -23.38 -7.36 -0.69
CA SER A 245 -24.28 -7.61 -1.81
C SER A 245 -23.53 -8.33 -2.94
N ALA A 246 -24.22 -9.24 -3.63
CA ALA A 246 -23.65 -9.89 -4.81
C ALA A 246 -23.40 -8.84 -5.90
N PRO A 247 -22.15 -8.63 -6.33
CA PRO A 247 -21.84 -7.70 -7.41
C PRO A 247 -22.35 -8.23 -8.75
N SER A 248 -22.69 -7.32 -9.67
CA SER A 248 -23.06 -7.70 -11.05
C SER A 248 -21.88 -8.35 -11.79
N GLY A 249 -22.17 -9.20 -12.78
CA GLY A 249 -21.12 -9.82 -13.60
C GLY A 249 -20.20 -8.82 -14.29
N ARG A 250 -20.75 -7.68 -14.75
CA ARG A 250 -19.95 -6.58 -15.31
C ARG A 250 -18.97 -5.98 -14.28
N ARG A 251 -19.41 -5.83 -13.03
CA ARG A 251 -18.57 -5.31 -11.94
C ARG A 251 -17.48 -6.30 -11.56
N LEU A 252 -17.79 -7.60 -11.54
CA LEU A 252 -16.80 -8.66 -11.34
C LEU A 252 -15.74 -8.68 -12.44
N ALA A 253 -16.15 -8.60 -13.72
CA ALA A 253 -15.23 -8.54 -14.85
C ALA A 253 -14.33 -7.29 -14.79
N ALA A 254 -14.92 -6.12 -14.51
CA ALA A 254 -14.16 -4.88 -14.34
C ALA A 254 -13.16 -4.97 -13.19
N ALA A 255 -13.54 -5.60 -12.07
CA ALA A 255 -12.66 -5.80 -10.92
C ALA A 255 -11.55 -6.83 -11.21
N ALA A 256 -11.82 -7.88 -11.98
CA ALA A 256 -10.80 -8.84 -12.41
C ALA A 256 -9.73 -8.17 -13.28
N VAL A 257 -10.15 -7.37 -14.27
CA VAL A 257 -9.22 -6.58 -15.10
C VAL A 257 -8.45 -5.58 -14.25
N ALA A 258 -9.14 -4.89 -13.34
CA ALA A 258 -8.49 -3.97 -12.41
C ALA A 258 -7.48 -4.67 -11.49
N GLY A 259 -7.77 -5.89 -11.02
CA GLY A 259 -6.84 -6.70 -10.23
C GLY A 259 -5.58 -7.03 -10.99
N LEU A 260 -5.70 -7.46 -12.24
CA LEU A 260 -4.57 -7.72 -13.14
C LEU A 260 -3.70 -6.47 -13.33
N VAL A 261 -4.31 -5.35 -13.71
CA VAL A 261 -3.61 -4.08 -13.91
C VAL A 261 -2.95 -3.60 -12.62
N MET A 262 -3.66 -3.67 -11.50
CA MET A 262 -3.16 -3.30 -10.18
C MET A 262 -1.94 -4.15 -9.79
N GLY A 263 -1.94 -5.45 -10.09
CA GLY A 263 -0.77 -6.32 -9.88
C GLY A 263 0.42 -5.95 -10.71
N TYR A 264 0.19 -5.81 -12.00
CA TYR A 264 1.22 -5.48 -12.96
C TYR A 264 1.89 -4.14 -12.62
N SER A 265 1.07 -3.10 -12.44
CA SER A 265 1.54 -1.76 -12.17
C SER A 265 2.17 -1.60 -10.78
N ALA A 266 1.80 -2.45 -9.80
CA ALA A 266 2.44 -2.44 -8.48
C ALA A 266 3.93 -2.82 -8.56
N ARG A 267 4.31 -3.72 -9.48
CA ARG A 267 5.73 -4.08 -9.69
C ARG A 267 6.49 -2.97 -10.40
N MET A 268 5.86 -2.34 -11.40
CA MET A 268 6.41 -1.13 -12.04
C MET A 268 6.66 -0.01 -11.02
N ALA A 269 5.75 0.13 -10.05
CA ALA A 269 5.78 1.18 -9.03
C ALA A 269 6.63 0.83 -7.79
N PHE A 270 7.36 -0.28 -7.81
CA PHE A 270 8.14 -0.80 -6.66
C PHE A 270 7.32 -1.05 -5.38
N GLY A 271 6.00 -1.23 -5.51
CA GLY A 271 5.11 -1.55 -4.43
C GLY A 271 3.70 -0.99 -4.57
N CYS A 272 2.91 -1.20 -3.53
CA CYS A 272 1.55 -0.68 -3.38
C CYS A 272 1.49 0.37 -2.25
N ASN A 273 0.30 0.73 -1.78
CA ASN A 273 0.12 1.66 -0.65
C ASN A 273 0.91 1.27 0.61
N VAL A 274 1.08 -0.02 0.85
CA VAL A 274 1.82 -0.51 2.02
C VAL A 274 3.32 -0.43 1.79
N GLY A 275 3.83 -1.07 0.73
CA GLY A 275 5.28 -1.14 0.49
C GLY A 275 5.87 0.17 -0.02
N ALA A 276 5.29 0.77 -1.06
CA ALA A 276 5.86 1.94 -1.73
C ALA A 276 5.50 3.24 -0.99
N TYR A 277 4.22 3.43 -0.63
CA TYR A 277 3.80 4.65 0.08
C TYR A 277 4.19 4.64 1.55
N LEU A 278 3.55 3.80 2.38
CA LEU A 278 3.83 3.76 3.81
C LEU A 278 5.29 3.37 4.08
N GLY A 279 5.75 2.27 3.45
CA GLY A 279 7.10 1.77 3.63
C GLY A 279 8.16 2.72 3.10
N GLY A 280 7.96 3.29 1.91
CA GLY A 280 8.88 4.27 1.33
C GLY A 280 9.03 5.52 2.19
N ILE A 281 7.92 6.12 2.61
CA ILE A 281 7.96 7.32 3.46
C ILE A 281 8.55 7.01 4.84
N ALA A 282 8.15 5.90 5.48
CA ALA A 282 8.71 5.48 6.78
C ALA A 282 10.21 5.16 6.71
N SER A 283 10.70 4.79 5.53
CA SER A 283 12.11 4.55 5.22
C SER A 283 12.87 5.78 4.74
N ALA A 284 12.24 6.97 4.77
CA ALA A 284 12.83 8.23 4.31
C ALA A 284 13.23 8.22 2.82
N SER A 285 12.53 7.43 2.01
CA SER A 285 12.73 7.41 0.55
C SER A 285 11.83 8.43 -0.15
N LEU A 286 12.42 9.20 -1.06
CA LEU A 286 11.67 10.16 -1.90
C LEU A 286 10.67 9.45 -2.82
N HIS A 287 10.94 8.19 -3.20
CA HIS A 287 10.05 7.42 -4.08
C HIS A 287 8.64 7.29 -3.51
N GLY A 288 8.49 7.16 -2.18
CA GLY A 288 7.18 7.01 -1.55
C GLY A 288 6.30 8.25 -1.68
N TRP A 289 6.91 9.45 -1.67
CA TRP A 289 6.22 10.72 -1.90
C TRP A 289 5.81 10.89 -3.36
N VAL A 290 6.69 10.54 -4.29
CA VAL A 290 6.39 10.55 -5.74
C VAL A 290 5.29 9.55 -6.06
N TRP A 291 5.39 8.34 -5.52
CA TRP A 291 4.37 7.30 -5.63
C TRP A 291 3.02 7.81 -5.13
N PHE A 292 2.98 8.44 -3.94
CA PHE A 292 1.75 8.99 -3.37
C PHE A 292 1.08 10.01 -4.29
N ALA A 293 1.83 10.99 -4.77
CA ALA A 293 1.29 12.04 -5.64
C ALA A 293 0.69 11.47 -6.93
N LEU A 294 1.38 10.52 -7.56
CA LEU A 294 0.96 9.92 -8.82
C LEU A 294 -0.18 8.92 -8.65
N ALA A 295 -0.13 8.08 -7.62
CA ALA A 295 -1.24 7.17 -7.29
C ALA A 295 -2.50 7.95 -6.89
N PHE A 296 -2.36 9.08 -6.20
CA PHE A 296 -3.47 9.98 -5.93
C PHE A 296 -4.05 10.58 -7.22
N ALA A 297 -3.20 11.07 -8.13
CA ALA A 297 -3.64 11.56 -9.44
C ALA A 297 -4.35 10.47 -10.27
N GLY A 298 -3.80 9.25 -10.28
CA GLY A 298 -4.41 8.08 -10.90
C GLY A 298 -5.76 7.73 -10.28
N SER A 299 -5.88 7.82 -8.95
CA SER A 299 -7.13 7.57 -8.23
C SER A 299 -8.24 8.53 -8.64
N ILE A 300 -7.94 9.80 -8.89
CA ILE A 300 -8.92 10.77 -9.40
C ILE A 300 -9.50 10.29 -10.74
N LEU A 301 -8.66 9.80 -11.64
CA LEU A 301 -9.10 9.20 -12.90
C LEU A 301 -9.90 7.91 -12.65
N GLY A 302 -9.42 7.02 -11.78
CA GLY A 302 -10.09 5.77 -11.42
C GLY A 302 -11.51 5.98 -10.88
N VAL A 303 -11.73 7.00 -10.04
CA VAL A 303 -13.08 7.37 -9.56
C VAL A 303 -14.00 7.78 -10.71
N ARG A 304 -13.48 8.55 -11.68
CA ARG A 304 -14.26 8.98 -12.86
C ARG A 304 -14.62 7.78 -13.74
N ILE A 305 -13.69 6.86 -13.97
CA ILE A 305 -13.93 5.63 -14.74
C ILE A 305 -14.97 4.77 -14.04
N ARG A 306 -14.81 4.52 -12.74
CA ARG A 306 -15.74 3.72 -11.93
C ARG A 306 -17.19 4.20 -12.05
N ARG A 307 -17.41 5.52 -11.95
CA ARG A 307 -18.75 6.13 -12.12
C ARG A 307 -19.36 5.87 -13.50
N ARG A 308 -18.56 5.82 -14.57
CA ARG A 308 -19.04 5.54 -15.94
C ARG A 308 -19.33 4.07 -16.19
N VAL A 309 -18.58 3.17 -15.56
CA VAL A 309 -18.74 1.72 -15.74
C VAL A 309 -19.91 1.16 -14.91
N GLY A 310 -20.50 1.95 -14.01
CA GLY A 310 -21.55 1.50 -13.10
C GLY A 310 -21.04 0.52 -12.03
N ALA A 311 -19.77 0.67 -11.65
CA ALA A 311 -19.04 -0.19 -10.72
C ALA A 311 -18.81 0.46 -9.33
#